data_AF-A0AAV7AMX9-F1
#
_entry.id   AF-A0AAV7AMX9-F1
#
_cell.length_a   1.000
_cell.length_b   1.000
_cell.length_c   1.000
_cell.angle_alpha   90.00
_cell.angle_beta   90.00
_cell.angle_gamma   90.00
#
_symmetry.space_group_name_H-M   'P 1'
#
loop_
_entity.id
_entity.type
_entity.pdbx_description
1 polymer ?
#
loop_
_entity_poly.entity_id
_entity_poly.type
_entity_poly.pdbx_seq_one_letter_code
_entity_poly.pdbx_strand_id
1 'polypeptide(L)' 'MGLAVFFGCTFVAFGPALSMFILTIAGDPLRVIILVAGSFFWLVSVLFSSLIWFISVQVSDRSTPPPPGTST' A
#
# COMPACT_ATOMS: atom_id res chain seq x y z
N MET A 1 27.19 -3.63 1.73
CA MET A 1 26.28 -4.50 2.52
C MET A 1 24.81 -4.29 2.15
N GLY A 2 24.31 -3.05 2.07
CA GLY A 2 22.90 -2.78 1.78
C GLY A 2 22.37 -3.31 0.44
N LEU A 3 23.17 -3.31 -0.63
CA LEU A 3 22.73 -3.74 -1.96
C LEU A 3 22.25 -5.20 -2.00
N ALA A 4 22.91 -6.11 -1.28
CA ALA A 4 22.51 -7.51 -1.23
C ALA A 4 21.16 -7.71 -0.52
N VAL A 5 20.91 -6.95 0.56
CA VAL A 5 19.64 -6.99 1.30
C VAL A 5 18.53 -6.32 0.50
N PHE A 6 18.84 -5.20 -0.15
CA PHE A 6 17.90 -4.47 -1.01
C PHE A 6 17.45 -5.32 -2.19
N PHE A 7 18.40 -5.99 -2.86
CA PHE A 7 18.07 -6.94 -3.93
C PHE A 7 17.29 -8.13 -3.39
N GLY A 8 17.71 -8.71 -2.25
CA GLY A 8 17.00 -9.84 -1.63
C GLY A 8 15.54 -9.52 -1.31
N CYS A 9 15.28 -8.41 -0.62
CA CYS A 9 13.92 -7.98 -0.28
C CYS A 9 13.10 -7.64 -1.54
N THR A 10 13.71 -6.95 -2.51
CA THR A 10 13.00 -6.59 -3.75
C THR A 10 12.66 -7.81 -4.59
N PHE A 11 13.58 -8.78 -4.72
CA PHE A 11 13.36 -10.00 -5.50
C PHE A 11 12.35 -10.94 -4.84
N VAL A 12 12.30 -11.01 -3.51
CA VAL A 12 11.27 -11.77 -2.79
C VAL A 12 9.91 -11.09 -2.90
N ALA A 13 9.85 -9.77 -2.75
CA ALA A 13 8.59 -9.02 -2.83
C ALA A 13 8.01 -8.97 -4.25
N PHE A 14 8.85 -8.74 -5.27
CA PHE A 14 8.42 -8.59 -6.67
C PHE A 14 8.60 -9.85 -7.51
N GLY A 15 9.45 -10.80 -7.12
CA GLY A 15 9.74 -11.99 -7.92
C GLY A 15 8.51 -12.81 -8.32
N PRO A 16 7.56 -13.10 -7.41
CA PRO A 16 6.35 -13.83 -7.77
C PRO A 16 5.42 -13.02 -8.68
N ALA A 17 5.24 -11.74 -8.38
CA ALA A 17 4.38 -10.84 -9.15
C ALA A 17 4.93 -10.60 -10.56
N LEU A 18 6.24 -10.42 -10.70
CA LEU A 18 6.94 -10.18 -11.95
C LEU A 18 7.05 -11.48 -12.78
N SER A 19 7.23 -12.63 -12.14
CA SER A 19 7.19 -13.95 -12.79
C SER A 19 5.80 -14.25 -13.36
N MET A 20 4.75 -14.07 -12.56
CA MET A 20 3.36 -14.19 -13.02
C MET A 20 3.04 -13.16 -14.11
N PHE A 21 3.59 -11.94 -14.01
CA PHE A 21 3.45 -10.89 -15.01
C PHE A 21 4.04 -11.34 -16.35
N ILE A 22 5.33 -11.65 -16.41
CA ILE A 22 6.01 -11.97 -17.66
C ILE A 22 5.46 -13.25 -18.30
N LEU A 23 5.18 -14.28 -17.50
CA LEU A 23 4.73 -15.58 -18.02
C LEU A 23 3.27 -15.56 -18.51
N THR A 24 2.42 -14.67 -17.98
CA THR A 24 0.97 -14.68 -18.26
C THR A 24 0.54 -13.53 -19.17
N ILE A 25 1.29 -12.43 -19.24
CA ILE A 25 0.85 -11.17 -19.84
C ILE A 25 1.41 -10.94 -21.24
N ALA A 26 2.50 -11.62 -21.61
CA ALA A 26 3.08 -11.51 -22.95
C ALA A 26 2.17 -12.06 -24.06
N GLY A 27 1.18 -12.90 -23.73
CA GLY A 27 0.30 -13.55 -24.71
C GLY A 27 -0.97 -12.78 -25.07
N ASP A 28 -1.56 -12.01 -24.14
CA ASP A 28 -2.87 -11.41 -24.33
C ASP A 28 -2.97 -9.97 -23.79
N PRO A 29 -3.23 -8.96 -24.65
CA PRO A 29 -3.30 -7.54 -24.26
C PRO A 29 -4.40 -7.24 -23.23
N LEU A 30 -5.42 -8.11 -23.15
CA LEU A 30 -6.49 -8.01 -22.15
C LEU A 30 -5.96 -8.09 -20.70
N ARG A 31 -4.90 -8.88 -20.47
CA ARG A 31 -4.32 -9.09 -19.13
C ARG A 31 -3.52 -7.88 -18.63
N VAL A 32 -2.97 -7.08 -19.54
CA VAL A 32 -2.31 -5.80 -19.19
C VAL A 32 -3.34 -4.83 -18.62
N ILE A 33 -4.50 -4.72 -19.26
CA ILE A 33 -5.54 -3.75 -18.90
C ILE A 33 -6.09 -4.03 -17.50
N ILE A 34 -6.38 -5.30 -17.18
CA ILE A 34 -6.85 -5.67 -15.83
C ILE A 34 -5.79 -5.45 -14.75
N LEU A 35 -4.50 -5.54 -15.08
CA LEU A 35 -3.43 -5.29 -14.11
C LEU A 35 -3.31 -3.80 -13.80
N VAL A 36 -3.37 -2.96 -14.83
CA VAL A 36 -3.43 -1.51 -14.65
C VAL A 36 -4.69 -1.13 -13.88
N ALA A 37 -5.86 -1.67 -14.25
CA ALA A 37 -7.10 -1.43 -13.51
C ALA A 37 -7.00 -1.88 -12.04
N GLY A 38 -6.34 -3.01 -11.76
CA GLY A 38 -6.09 -3.51 -10.42
C GLY A 38 -5.16 -2.61 -9.60
N SER A 39 -4.10 -2.07 -10.20
CA SER A 39 -3.21 -1.12 -9.51
C SER A 39 -3.90 0.20 -9.19
N PHE A 40 -4.74 0.71 -10.11
CA PHE A 40 -5.60 1.88 -9.84
C PHE A 40 -6.60 1.60 -8.73
N PHE A 41 -7.30 0.47 -8.78
CA PHE A 41 -8.24 0.08 -7.73
C PHE A 41 -7.55 -0.08 -6.38
N TRP A 42 -6.34 -0.63 -6.36
CA TRP A 42 -5.52 -0.73 -5.16
C TRP A 42 -5.15 0.66 -4.60
N LEU A 43 -4.74 1.61 -5.44
CA LEU A 43 -4.49 2.99 -5.02
C LEU A 43 -5.75 3.66 -4.45
N VAL A 44 -6.91 3.43 -5.07
CA VAL A 44 -8.20 3.92 -4.55
C VAL A 44 -8.50 3.29 -3.19
N SER A 45 -8.26 1.99 -3.01
CA SER A 45 -8.42 1.32 -1.71
C SER A 45 -7.50 1.90 -0.64
N VAL A 46 -6.25 2.21 -0.97
CA VAL A 46 -5.30 2.84 -0.04
C VAL A 46 -5.72 4.28 0.28
N LEU A 47 -6.27 5.02 -0.70
CA LEU A 47 -6.84 6.35 -0.50
C LEU A 47 -7.99 6.31 0.51
N PHE A 48 -8.92 5.37 0.34
CA PHE A 48 -10.02 5.16 1.29
C PHE A 48 -9.50 4.78 2.68
N SER A 49 -8.53 3.87 2.76
CA SER A 49 -7.88 3.49 4.02
C SER A 49 -7.27 4.71 4.73
N SER A 50 -6.59 5.59 3.98
CA SER A 50 -6.03 6.84 4.48
C SER A 50 -7.12 7.81 4.95
N LEU A 51 -8.23 7.93 4.22
CA LEU A 51 -9.40 8.72 4.60
C LEU A 51 -10.03 8.22 5.90
N ILE A 52 -10.25 6.92 6.03
CA ILE A 52 -10.83 6.28 7.21
C ILE A 52 -9.93 6.51 8.42
N TRP A 53 -8.61 6.36 8.25
CA TRP A 53 -7.64 6.63 9.30
C TRP A 53 -7.60 8.11 9.69
N PHE A 54 -7.72 9.03 8.72
CA PHE A 54 -7.80 10.46 9.02
C PHE A 54 -9.06 10.79 9.83
N ILE A 55 -10.21 10.22 9.46
CA ILE A 55 -11.47 10.39 10.19
C ILE A 55 -11.34 9.81 11.62
N SER A 56 -10.74 8.64 11.78
CA SER A 56 -10.57 8.02 13.11
C SER A 56 -9.64 8.82 14.02
N VAL A 57 -8.56 9.38 13.50
CA VAL A 57 -7.67 10.29 14.22
C VAL A 57 -8.41 11.55 14.67
N GLN A 58 -9.18 12.18 13.78
CA GLN A 58 -9.94 13.40 14.11
C GLN A 58 -11.03 13.14 15.14
N VAL A 59 -11.67 11.96 15.11
CA VAL A 59 -12.65 11.55 16.13
C VAL A 59 -11.96 11.25 17.46
N SER A 60 -10.79 10.59 17.44
CA SER A 60 -10.04 10.25 18.65
C SER A 60 -9.47 11.49 19.34
N ASP A 61 -8.99 12.47 18.57
CA ASP A 61 -8.48 13.76 19.08
C ASP A 61 -9.58 14.54 19.82
N ARG A 62 -10.80 14.53 19.29
CA ARG A 62 -11.96 15.15 19.98
C ARG A 62 -12.44 14.41 21.22
N SER A 63 -12.11 13.12 21.34
CA SER A 63 -12.60 12.26 22.41
C SER A 63 -11.62 12.15 23.58
N THR A 64 -10.40 12.70 23.43
CA THR A 64 -9.39 12.67 24.48
C THR A 64 -9.49 13.97 25.28
N PRO A 65 -10.15 14.00 26.46
CA PRO A 65 -10.01 15.12 27.37
C PRO A 65 -8.52 15.30 27.71
N PRO A 66 -8.04 16.53 27.90
CA PRO A 66 -6.63 16.80 28.15
C PRO A 66 -6.14 15.95 29.33
N PRO A 67 -4.93 15.37 29.25
CA PRO A 67 -4.36 14.60 30.34
C PRO A 67 -4.32 15.47 31.61
N PRO A 68 -4.72 14.96 32.78
CA PRO A 68 -4.54 15.67 34.04
C PRO A 68 -3.05 15.74 34.35
N GLY A 69 -2.38 16.82 33.93
CA GLY A 69 -0.96 17.02 34.23
C GLY A 69 -0.18 18.05 33.42
N THR A 70 -0.77 18.82 32.49
CA THR A 70 -0.02 19.88 31.77
C THR A 70 -0.18 21.24 32.45
N SER A 71 0.54 21.40 33.56
CA SER A 71 0.93 22.71 34.10
C SER A 71 2.43 22.67 34.39
N THR A 72 3.24 22.87 33.34
CA THR A 72 4.61 23.46 33.32
C THR A 72 5.17 23.35 31.92
#